data_AF-A0A9E1HZZ3-F1
#
_entry.id   AF-A0A9E1HZZ3-F1
#
_cell.length_a   1.000
_cell.length_b   1.000
_cell.length_c   1.000
_cell.angle_alpha   90.00
_cell.angle_beta   90.00
_cell.angle_gamma   90.00
#
_symmetry.space_group_name_H-M   'P 1'
#
loop_
_entity.id
_entity.type
_entity.pdbx_description
1 polymer ?
#
loop_
_entity_poly.entity_id
_entity_poly.type
_entity_poly.pdbx_seq_one_letter_code
_entity_poly.pdbx_strand_id
1 'polypeptide(L)'
;MEEKKHDCEQHKSKRYLAFYIIGLFSVALVIILLSYLTQLRADRELANMNTALAQKDTTVQGVQEKVAALQDKVEEQSEQIKKLESQLTGVRTELELEAGEDLTAVLQQRMDERDAYSQLLAFEQAVAHEDHEAAQECIDYLEHTYGAGRLDGTADNAVFSDAMAERYLELKNQLA
;
A
#
# COMPACT_ATOMS: atom_id res chain seq x y z
N MET A 1 22.33 -114.67 -4.32
CA MET A 1 23.45 -114.14 -5.11
C MET A 1 22.99 -112.85 -5.75
N GLU A 2 23.94 -111.93 -5.92
CA GLU A 2 23.82 -110.66 -6.64
C GLU A 2 23.32 -109.46 -5.82
N GLU A 3 24.10 -109.18 -4.77
CA GLU A 3 24.62 -107.83 -4.58
C GLU A 3 25.19 -107.29 -5.91
N LYS A 4 24.75 -106.09 -6.28
CA LYS A 4 25.44 -105.04 -7.07
C LYS A 4 24.47 -104.42 -8.07
N LYS A 5 23.78 -103.36 -7.65
CA LYS A 5 23.40 -102.25 -8.55
C LYS A 5 22.89 -100.99 -7.84
N HIS A 6 23.10 -100.85 -6.53
CA HIS A 6 22.60 -99.69 -5.80
C HIS A 6 23.49 -98.43 -5.87
N ASP A 7 24.70 -98.53 -6.43
CA ASP A 7 25.68 -97.43 -6.32
C ASP A 7 25.76 -96.46 -7.50
N CYS A 8 25.10 -96.70 -8.64
CA CYS A 8 25.31 -95.85 -9.83
C CYS A 8 24.22 -94.78 -10.08
N GLU A 9 22.98 -94.95 -9.61
CA GLU A 9 21.91 -93.98 -9.87
C GLU A 9 21.80 -92.87 -8.81
N GLN A 10 22.20 -93.15 -7.56
CA GLN A 10 22.12 -92.17 -6.46
C GLN A 10 23.05 -90.96 -6.66
N HIS A 11 24.14 -91.12 -7.41
CA HIS A 11 25.17 -90.09 -7.57
C HIS A 11 24.82 -89.02 -8.62
N LYS A 12 24.01 -89.35 -9.63
CA LYS A 12 23.51 -88.37 -10.62
C LYS A 12 22.40 -87.49 -10.04
N SER A 13 21.43 -88.08 -9.31
CA SER A 13 20.32 -87.34 -8.71
C SER A 13 20.76 -86.30 -7.68
N LYS A 14 21.73 -86.61 -6.82
CA LYS A 14 22.29 -85.68 -5.82
C LYS A 14 22.92 -84.43 -6.47
N ARG A 15 23.54 -84.58 -7.65
CA ARG A 15 24.12 -83.46 -8.41
C ARG A 15 23.02 -82.55 -8.98
N TYR A 16 21.97 -83.11 -9.58
CA TYR A 16 20.82 -82.34 -10.06
C TYR A 16 20.08 -81.63 -8.91
N LEU A 17 19.96 -82.27 -7.75
CA LEU A 17 19.37 -81.68 -6.55
C LEU A 17 20.24 -80.53 -6.00
N ALA A 18 21.57 -80.67 -6.02
CA ALA A 18 22.49 -79.59 -5.64
C ALA A 18 22.42 -78.40 -6.62
N PHE A 19 22.32 -78.64 -7.93
CA PHE A 19 22.13 -77.56 -8.92
C PHE A 19 20.80 -76.83 -8.74
N TYR A 20 19.73 -77.53 -8.35
CA TYR A 20 18.45 -76.89 -8.01
C TYR A 20 18.54 -76.03 -6.75
N ILE A 21 19.22 -76.52 -5.70
CA ILE A 21 19.45 -75.75 -4.46
C ILE A 21 20.29 -74.49 -4.75
N ILE A 22 21.37 -74.61 -5.52
CA ILE A 22 22.23 -73.47 -5.89
C ILE A 22 21.48 -72.48 -6.79
N GLY A 23 20.69 -72.99 -7.75
CA GLY A 23 19.84 -72.16 -8.61
C GLY A 23 18.78 -71.40 -7.82
N LEU A 24 18.05 -72.08 -6.92
CA LEU A 24 17.08 -71.46 -6.03
C LEU A 24 17.72 -70.42 -5.10
N PHE A 25 18.89 -70.73 -4.55
CA PHE A 25 19.61 -69.81 -3.68
C PHE A 25 20.06 -68.55 -4.43
N SER A 26 20.52 -68.70 -5.68
CA SER A 26 20.87 -67.57 -6.54
C SER A 26 19.65 -66.68 -6.82
N VAL A 27 18.50 -67.26 -7.14
CA VAL A 27 17.25 -66.50 -7.37
C VAL A 27 16.79 -65.82 -6.09
N ALA A 28 16.85 -66.50 -4.93
CA ALA A 28 16.49 -65.92 -3.65
C ALA A 28 17.39 -64.73 -3.28
N LEU A 29 18.70 -64.84 -3.50
CA LEU A 29 19.64 -63.73 -3.28
C LEU A 29 19.33 -62.54 -4.19
N VAL A 30 18.99 -62.78 -5.46
CA VAL A 30 18.57 -61.70 -6.39
C VAL A 30 17.29 -61.02 -5.91
N ILE A 31 16.29 -61.77 -5.42
CA ILE A 31 15.04 -61.21 -4.87
C ILE A 31 15.30 -60.38 -3.61
N ILE A 32 16.18 -60.84 -2.71
CA ILE A 32 16.59 -60.09 -1.52
C ILE A 32 17.31 -58.80 -1.92
N LEU A 33 18.22 -58.86 -2.91
CA LEU A 33 18.93 -57.68 -3.40
C LEU A 33 17.99 -56.67 -4.07
N LEU A 34 17.02 -57.14 -4.87
CA LEU A 34 15.99 -56.31 -5.47
C LEU A 34 15.09 -55.67 -4.41
N SER A 35 14.74 -56.41 -3.35
CA SER A 35 13.96 -55.88 -2.22
C SER A 35 14.70 -54.74 -1.51
N TYR A 36 16.02 -54.88 -1.32
CA TYR A 36 16.86 -53.83 -0.74
C TYR A 36 16.94 -52.58 -1.64
N LEU A 37 17.06 -52.76 -2.96
CA LEU A 37 17.08 -51.64 -3.92
C LEU A 37 15.72 -50.91 -3.98
N THR A 38 14.61 -51.65 -3.85
CA THR A 38 13.27 -51.02 -3.77
C THR A 38 13.07 -50.23 -2.49
N GLN A 39 13.59 -50.71 -1.35
CA GLN A 39 13.57 -49.97 -0.08
C GLN A 39 14.43 -48.70 -0.17
N LEU A 40 15.63 -48.78 -0.73
CA LEU A 40 16.51 -47.61 -0.87
C LEU A 40 15.92 -46.52 -1.79
N ARG A 41 15.17 -46.91 -2.83
CA ARG A 41 14.41 -45.97 -3.67
C ARG A 41 13.24 -45.36 -2.92
N ALA A 42 12.47 -46.18 -2.20
CA ALA A 42 11.37 -45.71 -1.36
C ALA A 42 11.86 -44.74 -0.27
N ASP A 43 12.99 -45.02 0.38
CA ASP A 43 13.59 -44.14 1.39
C ASP A 43 14.05 -42.80 0.80
N ARG A 44 14.66 -42.82 -0.40
CA ARG A 44 15.04 -41.58 -1.11
C ARG A 44 13.83 -40.77 -1.56
N GLU A 45 12.77 -41.45 -2.01
CA GLU A 45 11.53 -40.81 -2.44
C GLU A 45 10.79 -40.20 -1.25
N LEU A 46 10.75 -40.89 -0.11
CA LEU A 46 10.16 -40.41 1.13
C LEU A 46 10.95 -39.24 1.73
N ALA A 47 12.29 -39.27 1.67
CA ALA A 47 13.14 -38.13 2.06
C ALA A 47 12.92 -36.90 1.16
N ASN A 48 12.78 -37.10 -0.15
CA ASN A 48 12.47 -36.02 -1.09
C ASN A 48 11.07 -35.43 -0.85
N MET A 49 10.07 -36.28 -0.59
CA MET A 49 8.70 -35.84 -0.26
C MET A 49 8.65 -35.08 1.06
N ASN A 50 9.38 -35.54 2.09
CA ASN A 50 9.46 -34.86 3.37
C ASN A 50 10.16 -33.50 3.26
N THR A 51 11.21 -33.40 2.45
CA THR A 51 11.89 -32.13 2.16
C THR A 51 10.98 -31.16 1.40
N ALA A 52 10.21 -31.66 0.43
CA ALA A 52 9.23 -30.86 -0.30
C ALA A 52 8.08 -30.38 0.60
N LEU A 53 7.59 -31.22 1.53
CA LEU A 53 6.60 -30.82 2.54
C LEU A 53 7.16 -29.75 3.48
N ALA A 54 8.36 -29.94 4.02
CA ALA A 54 8.99 -28.96 4.91
C ALA A 54 9.21 -27.59 4.22
N GLN A 55 9.54 -27.59 2.92
CA GLN A 55 9.61 -26.36 2.12
C GLN A 55 8.24 -25.72 1.88
N LYS A 56 7.19 -26.52 1.70
CA LYS A 56 5.82 -26.03 1.57
C LYS A 56 5.32 -25.40 2.88
N ASP A 57 5.59 -26.03 4.02
CA ASP A 57 5.20 -25.52 5.34
C ASP A 57 5.88 -24.19 5.67
N THR A 58 7.19 -24.07 5.40
CA THR A 58 7.93 -22.81 5.56
C THR A 58 7.43 -21.71 4.62
N THR A 59 7.03 -22.07 3.40
CA THR A 59 6.41 -21.11 2.46
C THR A 59 5.03 -20.65 2.95
N VAL A 60 4.21 -21.56 3.48
CA VAL A 60 2.87 -21.24 4.03
C VAL A 60 3.00 -20.34 5.26
N GLN A 61 3.93 -20.64 6.17
CA GLN A 61 4.22 -19.78 7.32
C GLN A 61 4.66 -18.38 6.89
N GLY A 62 5.59 -18.28 5.93
CA GLY A 62 6.04 -16.98 5.41
C GLY A 62 4.94 -16.20 4.67
N VAL A 63 4.00 -16.89 4.02
CA VAL A 63 2.81 -16.25 3.43
C VAL A 63 1.86 -15.76 4.54
N GLN A 64 1.65 -16.56 5.58
CA GLN A 64 0.77 -16.21 6.70
C GLN A 64 1.30 -15.00 7.49
N GLU A 65 2.62 -14.93 7.73
CA GLU A 65 3.28 -13.76 8.32
C GLU A 65 3.10 -12.50 7.46
N LYS A 66 3.28 -12.62 6.13
CA LYS A 66 3.05 -11.50 5.21
C LYS A 66 1.60 -11.04 5.19
N VAL A 67 0.64 -11.97 5.27
CA VAL A 67 -0.79 -11.64 5.34
C VAL A 67 -1.12 -10.92 6.64
N ALA A 68 -0.57 -11.36 7.78
CA ALA A 68 -0.73 -10.67 9.06
C ALA A 68 -0.15 -9.25 8.99
N ALA A 69 1.09 -9.10 8.50
CA ALA A 69 1.71 -7.78 8.34
C ALA A 69 0.94 -6.85 7.37
N LEU A 70 0.32 -7.41 6.33
CA LEU A 70 -0.56 -6.65 5.44
C LEU A 70 -1.87 -6.24 6.13
N GLN A 71 -2.46 -7.10 6.96
CA GLN A 71 -3.66 -6.78 7.74
C GLN A 71 -3.36 -5.64 8.73
N ASP A 72 -2.27 -5.73 9.48
CA ASP A 72 -1.85 -4.68 10.42
C ASP A 72 -1.67 -3.33 9.70
N LYS A 73 -1.03 -3.36 8.52
CA LYS A 73 -0.82 -2.14 7.72
C LYS A 73 -2.13 -1.56 7.16
N VAL A 74 -3.08 -2.40 6.78
CA VAL A 74 -4.40 -1.95 6.31
C VAL A 74 -5.21 -1.33 7.45
N GLU A 75 -5.11 -1.89 8.66
CA GLU A 75 -5.76 -1.35 9.85
C GLU A 75 -5.16 0.01 10.23
N GLU A 76 -3.83 0.13 10.26
CA GLU A 76 -3.13 1.41 10.47
C GLU A 76 -3.54 2.46 9.42
N GLN A 77 -3.56 2.09 8.15
CA GLN A 77 -4.00 2.99 7.07
C GLN A 77 -5.45 3.42 7.23
N SER A 78 -6.33 2.51 7.67
CA SER A 78 -7.75 2.80 7.90
C SER A 78 -7.93 3.78 9.07
N GLU A 79 -7.15 3.67 10.13
CA GLU A 79 -7.14 4.62 11.23
C GLU A 79 -6.63 6.00 10.80
N GLN A 80 -5.56 6.04 9.99
CA GLN A 80 -5.04 7.30 9.44
C GLN A 80 -6.08 7.99 8.54
N ILE A 81 -6.79 7.24 7.69
CA ILE A 81 -7.87 7.78 6.85
C ILE A 81 -8.97 8.36 7.71
N LYS A 82 -9.46 7.66 8.73
CA LYS A 82 -10.49 8.18 9.65
C LYS A 82 -10.06 9.46 10.35
N LYS A 83 -8.79 9.55 10.75
CA LYS A 83 -8.24 10.75 11.38
C LYS A 83 -8.21 11.92 10.40
N LEU A 84 -7.77 11.69 9.17
CA LEU A 84 -7.76 12.70 8.11
C LEU A 84 -9.18 13.14 7.74
N GLU A 85 -10.13 12.22 7.63
CA GLU A 85 -11.55 12.53 7.40
C GLU A 85 -12.14 13.35 8.54
N SER A 86 -11.81 13.03 9.79
CA SER A 86 -12.24 13.82 10.95
C SER A 86 -11.62 15.23 10.95
N GLN A 87 -10.35 15.37 10.56
CA GLN A 87 -9.69 16.66 10.43
C GLN A 87 -10.31 17.48 9.29
N LEU A 88 -10.54 16.86 8.14
CA LEU A 88 -11.20 17.48 6.99
C LEU A 88 -12.61 17.92 7.35
N THR A 89 -13.35 17.09 8.09
CA THR A 89 -14.69 17.42 8.58
C THR A 89 -14.62 18.57 9.60
N GLY A 90 -13.66 18.56 10.52
CA GLY A 90 -13.45 19.66 11.47
C GLY A 90 -13.21 20.99 10.77
N VAL A 91 -12.24 21.02 9.84
CA VAL A 91 -11.95 22.20 9.00
C VAL A 91 -13.18 22.62 8.20
N ARG A 92 -13.89 21.67 7.59
CA ARG A 92 -15.13 21.94 6.85
C ARG A 92 -16.20 22.59 7.73
N THR A 93 -16.35 22.11 8.95
CA THR A 93 -17.37 22.62 9.90
C THR A 93 -16.97 24.02 10.40
N GLU A 94 -15.69 24.25 10.66
CA GLU A 94 -15.13 25.54 11.10
C GLU A 94 -15.22 26.61 10.00
N LEU A 95 -15.19 26.19 8.73
CA LEU A 95 -15.41 27.05 7.57
C LEU A 95 -16.88 27.12 7.11
N GLU A 96 -17.82 26.49 7.83
CA GLU A 96 -19.26 26.43 7.49
C GLU A 96 -19.56 25.93 6.06
N LEU A 97 -18.67 25.08 5.52
CA LEU A 97 -18.72 24.59 4.14
C LEU A 97 -19.80 23.52 3.93
N GLU A 98 -20.75 23.76 3.03
CA GLU A 98 -21.76 22.75 2.67
C GLU A 98 -21.15 21.57 1.91
N ALA A 99 -21.84 20.42 1.95
CA ALA A 99 -21.49 19.16 1.30
C ALA A 99 -21.35 19.26 -0.23
N GLY A 100 -20.25 19.82 -0.75
CA GLY A 100 -19.96 19.93 -2.18
C GLY A 100 -19.14 21.16 -2.58
N GLU A 101 -18.93 22.11 -1.67
CA GLU A 101 -18.08 23.27 -1.93
C GLU A 101 -16.60 22.90 -1.97
N ASP A 102 -15.89 23.50 -2.93
CA ASP A 102 -14.44 23.34 -3.06
C ASP A 102 -13.75 24.09 -1.90
N LEU A 103 -13.31 23.30 -0.92
CA LEU A 103 -12.56 23.79 0.25
C LEU A 103 -11.39 24.68 -0.17
N THR A 104 -10.74 24.40 -1.30
CA THR A 104 -9.63 25.23 -1.77
C THR A 104 -10.09 26.60 -2.26
N ALA A 105 -11.22 26.67 -2.97
CA ALA A 105 -11.80 27.93 -3.43
C ALA A 105 -12.24 28.82 -2.25
N VAL A 106 -12.85 28.23 -1.22
CA VAL A 106 -13.30 28.99 -0.03
C VAL A 106 -12.13 29.43 0.84
N LEU A 107 -11.12 28.58 1.03
CA LEU A 107 -9.90 28.99 1.72
C LEU A 107 -9.17 30.11 0.98
N GLN A 108 -9.09 30.02 -0.36
CA GLN A 108 -8.52 31.07 -1.20
C GLN A 108 -9.29 32.39 -1.02
N GLN A 109 -10.63 32.34 -1.09
CA GLN A 109 -11.49 33.50 -0.86
C GLN A 109 -11.22 34.14 0.50
N ARG A 110 -11.16 33.35 1.58
CA ARG A 110 -10.88 33.86 2.94
C ARG A 110 -9.49 34.48 3.07
N MET A 111 -8.49 33.90 2.40
CA MET A 111 -7.15 34.46 2.36
C MET A 111 -7.12 35.79 1.61
N ASP A 112 -7.79 35.86 0.46
CA ASP A 112 -7.93 37.07 -0.35
C ASP A 112 -8.65 38.17 0.45
N GLU A 113 -9.76 37.86 1.15
CA GLU A 113 -10.47 38.77 2.06
C GLU A 113 -9.54 39.35 3.12
N ARG A 114 -8.82 38.48 3.84
CA ARG A 114 -7.92 38.91 4.91
C ARG A 114 -6.80 39.81 4.39
N ASP A 115 -6.20 39.44 3.27
CA ASP A 115 -5.09 40.19 2.68
C ASP A 115 -5.55 41.56 2.17
N ALA A 116 -6.67 41.61 1.43
CA ALA A 116 -7.23 42.86 0.97
C ALA A 116 -7.67 43.76 2.13
N TYR A 117 -8.25 43.23 3.20
CA TYR A 117 -8.56 44.04 4.39
C TYR A 117 -7.31 44.59 5.08
N SER A 118 -6.22 43.82 5.13
CA SER A 118 -4.94 44.30 5.63
C SER A 118 -4.42 45.46 4.79
N GLN A 119 -4.52 45.35 3.46
CA GLN A 119 -4.07 46.40 2.56
C GLN A 119 -4.97 47.63 2.61
N LEU A 120 -6.29 47.45 2.77
CA LEU A 120 -7.23 48.56 2.97
C LEU A 120 -6.92 49.34 4.25
N LEU A 121 -6.55 48.65 5.35
CA LEU A 121 -6.13 49.31 6.58
C LEU A 121 -4.81 50.07 6.40
N ALA A 122 -3.83 49.48 5.70
CA ALA A 122 -2.57 50.16 5.39
C ALA A 122 -2.82 51.40 4.53
N PHE A 123 -3.76 51.30 3.59
CA PHE A 123 -4.19 52.41 2.75
C PHE A 123 -4.86 53.53 3.55
N GLU A 124 -5.78 53.21 4.46
CA GLU A 124 -6.39 54.19 5.36
C GLU A 124 -5.36 54.91 6.23
N GLN A 125 -4.35 54.19 6.72
CA GLN A 125 -3.25 54.78 7.48
C GLN A 125 -2.38 55.70 6.62
N ALA A 126 -2.04 55.29 5.40
CA ALA A 126 -1.26 56.10 4.48
C ALA A 126 -1.98 57.40 4.11
N VAL A 127 -3.29 57.34 3.84
CA VAL A 127 -4.13 58.53 3.61
C VAL A 127 -4.18 59.42 4.85
N ALA A 128 -4.31 58.85 6.05
CA ALA A 128 -4.31 59.61 7.30
C ALA A 128 -2.96 60.31 7.60
N HIS A 129 -1.86 59.77 7.08
CA HIS A 129 -0.52 60.33 7.20
C HIS A 129 -0.12 61.25 6.03
N GLU A 130 -1.03 61.54 5.10
CA GLU A 130 -0.77 62.31 3.86
C GLU A 130 0.34 61.69 2.99
N ASP A 131 0.60 60.39 3.15
CA ASP A 131 1.60 59.66 2.38
C ASP A 131 0.99 59.14 1.09
N HIS A 132 0.96 60.02 0.08
CA HIS A 132 0.36 59.74 -1.22
C HIS A 132 1.08 58.64 -2.01
N GLU A 133 2.38 58.42 -1.77
CA GLU A 133 3.16 57.38 -2.47
C GLU A 133 2.78 56.00 -1.95
N ALA A 134 2.82 55.81 -0.63
CA ALA A 134 2.39 54.56 -0.01
C ALA A 134 0.90 54.25 -0.30
N ALA A 135 0.06 55.28 -0.34
CA ALA A 135 -1.36 55.11 -0.62
C ALA A 135 -1.62 54.68 -2.08
N GLN A 136 -0.87 55.21 -3.06
CA GLN A 136 -0.92 54.76 -4.45
C GLN A 136 -0.43 53.32 -4.60
N GLU A 137 0.68 52.95 -3.96
CA GLU A 137 1.17 51.56 -3.98
C GLU A 137 0.13 50.55 -3.44
N CYS A 138 -0.62 50.94 -2.40
CA CYS A 138 -1.67 50.09 -1.84
C CYS A 138 -2.83 49.87 -2.84
N ILE A 139 -3.27 50.94 -3.53
CA ILE A 139 -4.31 50.84 -4.55
C ILE A 139 -3.82 50.00 -5.73
N ASP A 140 -2.62 50.27 -6.23
CA ASP A 140 -2.04 49.56 -7.37
C ASP A 140 -1.92 48.06 -7.07
N TYR A 141 -1.49 47.70 -5.85
CA TYR A 141 -1.46 46.32 -5.40
C TYR A 141 -2.85 45.68 -5.40
N LEU A 142 -3.84 46.35 -4.82
CA LEU A 142 -5.21 45.85 -4.74
C LEU A 142 -5.81 45.66 -6.14
N GLU A 143 -5.71 46.66 -7.00
CA GLU A 143 -6.26 46.63 -8.36
C GLU A 143 -5.55 45.60 -9.24
N HIS A 144 -4.24 45.44 -9.11
CA HIS A 144 -3.50 44.43 -9.86
C HIS A 144 -3.80 43.00 -9.40
N THR A 145 -3.96 42.79 -8.09
CA THR A 145 -4.11 41.45 -7.49
C THR A 145 -5.55 40.95 -7.58
N TYR A 146 -6.53 41.81 -7.28
CA TYR A 146 -7.93 41.41 -7.15
C TYR A 146 -8.81 41.93 -8.30
N GLY A 147 -8.40 43.02 -8.97
CA GLY A 147 -9.19 43.66 -10.01
C GLY A 147 -10.36 44.47 -9.45
N ALA A 148 -10.78 45.50 -10.20
CA ALA A 148 -11.81 46.45 -9.75
C ALA A 148 -13.12 45.78 -9.31
N GLY A 149 -13.59 44.77 -10.06
CA GLY A 149 -14.86 44.09 -9.79
C GLY A 149 -14.92 43.31 -8.46
N ARG A 150 -13.78 42.83 -7.95
CA ARG A 150 -13.73 42.14 -6.65
C ARG A 150 -13.64 43.12 -5.47
N LEU A 151 -13.11 44.31 -5.72
CA LEU A 151 -12.92 45.37 -4.72
C LEU A 151 -14.13 46.29 -4.58
N ASP A 152 -14.89 46.49 -5.66
CA ASP A 152 -16.11 47.30 -5.67
C ASP A 152 -17.37 46.51 -5.30
N GLY A 153 -17.24 45.21 -5.02
CA GLY A 153 -18.35 44.34 -4.61
C GLY A 153 -19.24 43.88 -5.77
N THR A 154 -18.88 44.13 -7.03
CA THR A 154 -19.72 43.78 -8.19
C THR A 154 -19.55 42.34 -8.67
N ALA A 155 -18.46 41.68 -8.28
CA ALA A 155 -18.19 40.28 -8.61
C ALA A 155 -18.85 39.30 -7.63
N ASP A 156 -19.26 38.12 -8.12
CA ASP A 156 -19.80 37.04 -7.30
C ASP A 156 -18.82 36.56 -6.21
N ASN A 157 -17.51 36.75 -6.43
CA ASN A 157 -16.43 36.45 -5.50
C ASN A 157 -15.77 37.72 -4.93
N ALA A 158 -16.60 38.72 -4.62
CA ALA A 158 -16.17 39.98 -4.02
C ALA A 158 -15.37 39.76 -2.74
N VAL A 159 -14.29 40.53 -2.61
CA VAL A 159 -13.37 40.54 -1.47
C VAL A 159 -13.80 41.61 -0.47
N PHE A 160 -14.32 42.73 -0.97
CA PHE A 160 -15.02 43.73 -0.17
C PHE A 160 -16.51 43.66 -0.45
N SER A 161 -17.30 43.52 0.62
CA SER A 161 -18.76 43.56 0.55
C SER A 161 -19.29 44.84 1.17
N ASP A 162 -20.37 45.36 0.59
CA ASP A 162 -21.17 46.48 1.07
C ASP A 162 -20.32 47.67 1.58
N ALA A 163 -20.30 47.90 2.89
CA ALA A 163 -19.65 49.03 3.54
C ALA A 163 -18.14 49.10 3.27
N MET A 164 -17.46 47.97 3.06
CA MET A 164 -16.03 47.96 2.79
C MET A 164 -15.71 48.36 1.35
N ALA A 165 -16.58 47.97 0.40
CA ALA A 165 -16.46 48.38 -1.00
C ALA A 165 -16.72 49.89 -1.14
N GLU A 166 -17.75 50.41 -0.46
CA GLU A 166 -18.01 51.85 -0.38
C GLU A 166 -16.81 52.61 0.20
N ARG A 167 -16.23 52.10 1.29
CA ARG A 167 -15.08 52.72 1.95
C ARG A 167 -13.84 52.76 1.06
N TYR A 168 -13.56 51.66 0.35
CA TYR A 168 -12.48 51.60 -0.63
C TYR A 168 -12.67 52.64 -1.75
N LEU A 169 -13.89 52.76 -2.30
CA LEU A 169 -14.21 53.73 -3.33
C LEU A 169 -14.10 55.19 -2.83
N GLU A 170 -14.53 55.46 -1.59
CA GLU A 170 -14.37 56.78 -0.96
C GLU A 170 -12.89 57.19 -0.86
N LEU A 171 -12.05 56.29 -0.34
CA LEU A 171 -10.63 56.56 -0.15
C LEU A 171 -9.91 56.71 -1.50
N LYS A 172 -10.28 55.89 -2.50
CA LYS A 172 -9.78 56.03 -3.87
C LYS A 172 -10.13 57.39 -4.47
N ASN A 173 -11.36 57.87 -4.25
CA ASN A 173 -11.79 59.20 -4.70
C ASN A 173 -11.10 60.35 -3.97
N GLN A 174 -10.54 60.13 -2.77
CA GLN A 174 -9.76 61.14 -2.05
C GLN A 174 -8.34 61.30 -2.60
N LEU A 175 -7.85 60.33 -3.35
CA LEU A 175 -6.53 60.36 -4.01
C LEU A 175 -6.56 60.81 -5.47
N ALA A 176 -7.74 60.83 -6.09
CA ALA A 176 -7.96 61.28 -7.47
C ALA A 176 -8.16 62.80 -7.55
#